data_AF-A0AAW3TA91-F1
#
_entry.id   AF-A0AAW3TA91-F1
#
_cell.length_a   1.000
_cell.length_b   1.000
_cell.length_c   1.000
_cell.angle_alpha   90.00
_cell.angle_beta   90.00
_cell.angle_gamma   90.00
#
_symmetry.space_group_name_H-M   'P 1'
#
loop_
_entity.id
_entity.type
_entity.pdbx_description
1 polymer ?
#
loop_
_entity_poly.entity_id
_entity_poly.type
_entity_poly.pdbx_seq_one_letter_code
_entity_poly.pdbx_strand_id
1 'polypeptide(L)'
;MSDRQWVQTIRHQQSMLSLPFGLGYTIDITETLTALAAAGLTARVETFDRLRFDDGRTALLATPDPTTTVTDGDGDGDGSEGRVDDVILLPGGSEGGVLSLVRRYPDLVVVNGKRGRVWADGRQLSGTSMQREATPGWRTVFAIARSIVMHGGGTHAIADRVGVPFHEVRAAMRALGVHVFRTPIGWEARDRPALVDWALAAYPGYGGVRTCWRRDTTIDEQADQLIRLGGVMSDRWAAQQSGVIVAPHRLTAFFAEHPDMAALGYEPATVDEATVSVVIPQDTTVLTGAEGCCTDDFITAHVLYEDSWVAANTDAVNGLRQLLHFRSDLAHDLRWHPNTGSGEGGVG
;
A
#
# COMPACT_ATOMS: atom_id res chain seq x y z
N MET A 1 -20.79 6.48 19.14
CA MET A 1 -19.35 6.76 18.90
C MET A 1 -19.24 7.10 17.43
N SER A 2 -18.48 8.14 17.05
CA SER A 2 -18.30 8.40 15.60
C SER A 2 -17.72 7.14 14.96
N ASP A 3 -18.28 6.69 13.84
CA ASP A 3 -18.00 5.36 13.26
C ASP A 3 -16.53 5.13 12.85
N ARG A 4 -15.71 6.19 12.83
CA ARG A 4 -14.25 6.15 12.60
C ARG A 4 -13.40 6.49 13.84
N GLN A 5 -14.02 6.71 15.00
CA GLN A 5 -13.31 7.06 16.25
C GLN A 5 -12.31 5.98 16.66
N TRP A 6 -12.63 4.71 16.42
CA TRP A 6 -11.75 3.58 16.72
C TRP A 6 -10.43 3.65 15.94
N VAL A 7 -10.45 4.07 14.66
CA VAL A 7 -9.24 4.26 13.84
C VAL A 7 -8.32 5.30 14.47
N GLN A 8 -8.89 6.45 14.85
CA GLN A 8 -8.13 7.54 15.46
C GLN A 8 -7.58 7.14 16.83
N THR A 9 -8.39 6.48 17.65
CA THR A 9 -7.96 5.97 18.96
C THR A 9 -6.77 5.02 18.82
N ILE A 10 -6.84 4.04 17.91
CA ILE A 10 -5.74 3.11 17.69
C ILE A 10 -4.51 3.82 17.12
N ARG A 11 -4.67 4.72 16.13
CA ARG A 11 -3.54 5.50 15.59
C ARG A 11 -2.82 6.31 16.68
N HIS A 12 -3.55 6.88 17.63
CA HIS A 12 -2.99 7.63 18.75
C HIS A 12 -2.33 6.74 19.82
N GLN A 13 -2.82 5.52 20.01
CA GLN A 13 -2.35 4.60 21.05
C GLN A 13 -1.30 3.61 20.54
N GLN A 14 -1.15 3.43 19.23
CA GLN A 14 -0.29 2.40 18.69
C GLN A 14 1.18 2.64 19.07
N SER A 15 1.79 1.61 19.68
CA SER A 15 3.17 1.62 20.16
C SER A 15 4.05 0.60 19.44
N MET A 16 3.47 -0.27 18.61
CA MET A 16 4.19 -1.32 17.88
C MET A 16 5.21 -0.76 16.88
N LEU A 17 4.82 0.27 16.11
CA LEU A 17 5.66 0.89 15.09
C LEU A 17 5.69 2.41 15.25
N SER A 18 6.87 2.99 15.10
CA SER A 18 7.00 4.41 14.82
C SER A 18 6.70 4.66 13.34
N LEU A 19 5.62 5.38 13.04
CA LEU A 19 5.21 5.79 11.70
C LEU A 19 5.22 7.33 11.61
N PRO A 20 5.97 7.96 10.69
CA PRO A 20 5.97 9.40 10.52
C PRO A 20 4.69 9.91 9.87
N PHE A 21 4.44 11.21 10.04
CA PHE A 21 3.31 11.87 9.40
C PHE A 21 3.47 11.89 7.88
N GLY A 22 2.41 11.55 7.14
CA GLY A 22 2.41 11.52 5.67
C GLY A 22 3.01 10.26 5.04
N LEU A 23 3.43 9.26 5.84
CA LEU A 23 3.79 7.94 5.33
C LEU A 23 2.58 7.28 4.66
N GLY A 24 2.80 6.57 3.55
CA GLY A 24 1.76 5.82 2.84
C GLY A 24 0.86 6.65 1.92
N TYR A 25 1.11 7.95 1.79
CA TYR A 25 0.41 8.82 0.85
C TYR A 25 0.69 8.44 -0.59
N THR A 26 -0.38 8.29 -1.37
CA THR A 26 -0.31 8.07 -2.82
C THR A 26 -0.43 9.41 -3.54
N ILE A 27 0.49 9.70 -4.45
CA ILE A 27 0.47 10.93 -5.24
C ILE A 27 -0.35 10.71 -6.52
N ASP A 28 -1.32 11.57 -6.76
CA ASP A 28 -1.99 11.65 -8.06
C ASP A 28 -1.14 12.43 -9.06
N ILE A 29 -0.79 11.80 -10.18
CA ILE A 29 0.05 12.40 -11.22
C ILE A 29 -0.69 12.62 -12.54
N THR A 30 -2.01 12.45 -12.58
CA THR A 30 -2.81 12.52 -13.81
C THR A 30 -2.64 13.85 -14.53
N GLU A 31 -2.76 14.98 -13.82
CA GLU A 31 -2.56 16.31 -14.39
C GLU A 31 -1.11 16.53 -14.84
N THR A 32 -0.14 15.95 -14.12
CA THR A 32 1.28 16.04 -14.48
C THR A 32 1.53 15.35 -15.83
N LEU A 33 1.03 14.12 -16.01
CA LEU A 33 1.15 13.38 -17.26
C LEU A 33 0.40 14.08 -18.41
N THR A 34 -0.77 14.65 -18.13
CA THR A 34 -1.55 15.40 -19.12
C THR A 34 -0.82 16.65 -19.60
N ALA A 35 -0.23 17.42 -18.68
CA ALA A 35 0.56 18.60 -19.02
C ALA A 35 1.83 18.26 -19.82
N LEU A 36 2.52 17.16 -19.46
CA LEU A 36 3.68 16.65 -20.19
C LEU A 36 3.32 16.26 -21.62
N ALA A 37 2.23 15.51 -21.81
CA ALA A 37 1.75 15.13 -23.14
C ALA A 37 1.38 16.36 -24.00
N ALA A 38 0.71 17.36 -23.42
CA ALA A 38 0.38 18.61 -24.11
C ALA A 38 1.61 19.40 -24.56
N ALA A 39 2.75 19.25 -23.87
CA ALA A 39 4.04 19.82 -24.23
C ALA A 39 4.84 18.96 -25.23
N GLY A 40 4.29 17.84 -25.71
CA GLY A 40 5.01 16.89 -26.58
C GLY A 40 6.03 16.01 -25.85
N LEU A 41 5.95 15.91 -24.53
CA LEU A 41 6.84 15.14 -23.66
C LEU A 41 6.11 13.95 -23.04
N THR A 42 5.51 13.10 -23.88
CA THR A 42 4.78 11.92 -23.41
C THR A 42 5.67 11.03 -22.54
N ALA A 43 5.12 10.61 -21.41
CA ALA A 43 5.79 9.75 -20.45
C ALA A 43 4.83 8.71 -19.88
N ARG A 44 5.36 7.56 -19.51
CA ARG A 44 4.65 6.48 -18.81
C ARG A 44 5.26 6.22 -17.44
N VAL A 45 4.47 5.74 -16.51
CA VAL A 45 4.94 5.33 -15.18
C VAL A 45 5.68 4.00 -15.31
N GLU A 46 6.97 3.97 -14.96
CA GLU A 46 7.79 2.74 -14.96
C GLU A 46 7.71 2.08 -13.58
N THR A 47 7.90 2.86 -12.52
CA THR A 47 7.77 2.44 -11.11
C THR A 47 7.08 3.54 -10.31
N PHE A 48 6.77 3.29 -9.04
CA PHE A 48 6.13 4.27 -8.18
C PHE A 48 6.91 5.59 -8.05
N ASP A 49 8.22 5.58 -8.29
CA ASP A 49 9.12 6.73 -8.22
C ASP A 49 9.77 7.08 -9.55
N ARG A 50 9.35 6.48 -10.68
CA ARG A 50 9.97 6.76 -11.99
C ARG A 50 8.98 6.84 -13.14
N LEU A 51 9.28 7.78 -14.04
CA LEU A 51 8.67 7.86 -15.35
C LEU A 51 9.70 7.56 -16.45
N ARG A 52 9.21 6.98 -17.55
CA ARG A 52 9.95 6.79 -18.80
C ARG A 52 9.33 7.66 -19.88
N PHE A 53 10.14 8.51 -20.53
CA PHE A 53 9.72 9.28 -21.70
C PHE A 53 9.86 8.46 -22.99
N ASP A 54 9.07 8.81 -24.01
CA ASP A 54 9.13 8.16 -25.33
C ASP A 54 10.48 8.35 -26.04
N ASP A 55 11.21 9.41 -25.72
CA ASP A 55 12.56 9.68 -26.23
C ASP A 55 13.68 8.91 -25.50
N GLY A 56 13.30 8.03 -24.56
CA GLY A 56 14.21 7.16 -23.82
C GLY A 56 14.67 7.72 -22.48
N ARG A 57 14.49 9.01 -22.22
CA ARG A 57 14.87 9.64 -20.94
C ARG A 57 14.10 9.07 -19.76
N THR A 58 14.69 9.17 -18.57
CA THR A 58 14.00 8.84 -17.30
C THR A 58 13.81 10.06 -16.43
N ALA A 59 12.66 10.12 -15.75
CA ALA A 59 12.45 11.07 -14.67
C ALA A 59 12.30 10.36 -13.33
N LEU A 60 12.95 10.91 -12.31
CA LEU A 60 12.63 10.62 -10.92
C LEU A 60 11.37 11.36 -10.54
N LEU A 61 10.38 10.65 -10.02
CA LEU A 61 9.20 11.21 -9.40
C LEU A 61 9.42 11.28 -7.89
N ALA A 62 9.44 12.50 -7.36
CA ALA A 62 9.65 12.75 -5.93
C ALA A 62 8.43 12.35 -5.08
N THR A 63 8.26 11.06 -4.83
CA THR A 63 7.24 10.53 -3.92
C THR A 63 7.70 10.61 -2.46
N PRO A 64 6.79 10.72 -1.47
CA PRO A 64 7.15 10.87 -0.07
C PRO A 64 7.56 9.50 0.49
N ASP A 65 8.83 9.11 0.36
CA ASP A 65 9.36 7.94 1.08
C ASP A 65 10.30 8.35 2.21
N PRO A 66 9.81 8.40 3.46
CA PRO A 66 10.68 8.70 4.60
C PRO A 66 11.63 7.54 4.97
N THR A 67 11.47 6.35 4.37
CA THR A 67 12.25 5.14 4.68
C THR A 67 13.34 4.80 3.68
N THR A 68 13.35 5.39 2.48
CA THR A 68 14.42 5.16 1.52
C THR A 68 15.73 5.69 2.11
N THR A 69 16.62 4.76 2.46
CA THR A 69 18.00 5.04 2.83
C THR A 69 18.78 5.20 1.54
N VAL A 70 19.43 6.35 1.37
CA VAL A 70 20.45 6.50 0.33
C VAL A 70 21.61 5.63 0.72
N THR A 71 21.76 4.51 0.02
CA THR A 71 23.08 3.98 -0.22
C THR A 71 23.65 4.83 -1.33
N ASP A 72 24.61 5.69 -0.96
CA ASP A 72 25.63 6.09 -1.91
C ASP A 72 26.21 4.76 -2.41
N GLY A 73 26.29 4.59 -3.73
CA GLY A 73 27.10 3.52 -4.26
C GLY A 73 28.51 3.78 -3.75
N ASP A 74 28.92 3.06 -2.70
CA ASP A 74 30.33 2.86 -2.42
C ASP A 74 30.90 2.26 -3.69
N GLY A 75 31.57 3.13 -4.45
CA GLY A 75 32.35 2.74 -5.59
C GLY A 75 33.44 1.81 -5.10
N ASP A 76 33.25 0.51 -5.34
CA ASP A 76 34.31 -0.45 -5.64
C ASP A 76 33.65 -1.79 -5.97
N GLY A 77 33.41 -2.01 -7.26
CA GLY A 77 32.82 -3.24 -7.77
C GLY A 77 32.31 -3.10 -9.20
N ASP A 78 33.25 -3.19 -10.15
CA ASP A 78 33.10 -3.48 -11.57
C ASP A 78 31.65 -3.70 -12.08
N GLY A 79 31.10 -2.70 -12.78
CA GLY A 79 30.04 -2.89 -13.78
C GLY A 79 28.64 -2.32 -13.51
N SER A 80 28.34 -1.70 -12.36
CA SER A 80 27.04 -1.01 -12.20
C SER A 80 27.10 0.41 -12.76
N GLU A 81 26.54 0.61 -13.96
CA GLU A 81 26.25 1.96 -14.48
C GLU A 81 25.47 2.74 -13.43
N GLY A 82 26.08 3.81 -12.90
CA GLY A 82 25.41 4.77 -12.04
C GLY A 82 24.26 5.40 -12.83
N ARG A 83 23.04 4.92 -12.58
CA ARG A 83 21.84 5.37 -13.30
C ARG A 83 21.48 6.78 -12.85
N VAL A 84 21.91 7.77 -13.62
CA VAL A 84 21.57 9.19 -13.48
C VAL A 84 20.17 9.38 -14.04
N ASP A 85 19.21 9.83 -13.22
CA ASP A 85 17.91 10.26 -13.73
C ASP A 85 18.08 11.60 -14.48
N ASP A 86 17.59 11.70 -15.72
CA ASP A 86 17.80 12.90 -16.57
C ASP A 86 17.00 14.11 -16.07
N VAL A 87 15.89 13.86 -15.37
CA VAL A 87 14.94 14.88 -14.91
C VAL A 87 14.42 14.54 -13.51
N ILE A 88 14.21 15.55 -12.68
CA ILE A 88 13.50 15.42 -11.40
C ILE A 88 12.13 16.06 -11.53
N LEU A 89 11.07 15.29 -11.26
CA LEU A 89 9.68 15.73 -11.27
C LEU A 89 9.14 15.87 -9.84
N LEU A 90 8.55 17.02 -9.58
CA LEU A 90 7.86 17.38 -8.34
C LEU A 90 6.35 17.48 -8.61
N PRO A 91 5.62 16.34 -8.60
CA PRO A 91 4.18 16.33 -8.84
C PRO A 91 3.44 17.00 -7.68
N GLY A 92 3.08 18.27 -7.87
CA GLY A 92 2.49 19.10 -6.81
C GLY A 92 3.51 19.46 -5.71
N GLY A 93 3.54 20.73 -5.30
CA GLY A 93 4.52 21.28 -4.34
C GLY A 93 4.35 20.81 -2.89
N SER A 94 4.24 19.50 -2.65
CA SER A 94 4.15 18.93 -1.31
C SER A 94 5.52 18.88 -0.63
N GLU A 95 5.58 19.26 0.64
CA GLU A 95 6.81 19.22 1.45
C GLU A 95 7.38 17.79 1.53
N GLY A 96 6.53 16.76 1.41
CA GLY A 96 6.93 15.35 1.39
C GLY A 96 7.76 14.94 0.16
N GLY A 97 7.40 15.42 -1.04
CA GLY A 97 8.21 15.17 -2.24
C GLY A 97 9.56 15.86 -2.17
N VAL A 98 9.60 17.10 -1.68
CA VAL A 98 10.84 17.87 -1.50
C VAL A 98 11.77 17.23 -0.46
N LEU A 99 11.23 16.71 0.65
CA LEU A 99 12.01 15.98 1.66
C LEU A 99 12.69 14.73 1.09
N SER A 100 12.01 14.01 0.21
CA SER A 100 12.54 12.81 -0.42
C SER A 100 13.69 13.14 -1.38
N LEU A 101 13.61 14.28 -2.07
CA LEU A 101 14.71 14.78 -2.89
C LEU A 101 15.97 15.12 -2.08
N VAL A 102 15.83 15.85 -0.96
CA VAL A 102 17.02 16.21 -0.15
C VAL A 102 17.68 14.98 0.43
N ARG A 103 16.90 13.97 0.83
CA ARG A 103 17.47 12.70 1.29
C ARG A 103 18.23 12.03 0.17
N ARG A 104 17.67 11.98 -1.05
CA ARG A 104 18.26 11.28 -2.21
C ARG A 104 19.49 11.97 -2.78
N TYR A 105 19.54 13.29 -2.70
CA TYR A 105 20.61 14.13 -3.22
C TYR A 105 21.17 14.97 -2.07
N PRO A 106 22.22 14.51 -1.37
CA PRO A 106 22.74 15.22 -0.19
C PRO A 106 23.23 16.63 -0.51
N ASP A 107 23.64 16.90 -1.75
CA ASP A 107 24.07 18.22 -2.23
C ASP A 107 22.91 19.24 -2.39
N LEU A 108 21.66 18.79 -2.30
CA LEU A 108 20.48 19.66 -2.42
C LEU A 108 20.19 20.36 -1.10
N VAL A 109 20.34 21.69 -1.10
CA VAL A 109 19.88 22.55 0.00
C VAL A 109 18.45 22.99 -0.26
N VAL A 110 17.54 22.67 0.65
CA VAL A 110 16.14 23.11 0.59
C VAL A 110 15.83 24.02 1.76
N VAL A 111 15.21 25.17 1.45
CA VAL A 111 14.72 26.12 2.44
C VAL A 111 13.21 26.27 2.34
N ASN A 112 12.47 25.83 3.36
CA ASN A 112 11.04 26.14 3.50
C ASN A 112 10.89 27.40 4.34
N GLY A 113 10.90 28.56 3.68
CA GLY A 113 10.79 29.87 4.33
C GLY A 113 9.50 30.07 5.12
N LYS A 114 8.38 29.45 4.71
CA LYS A 114 7.09 29.54 5.43
C LYS A 114 7.11 28.83 6.79
N ARG A 115 7.86 27.73 6.91
CA ARG A 115 7.97 26.94 8.14
C ARG A 115 9.30 27.14 8.87
N GLY A 116 10.18 28.01 8.36
CA GLY A 116 11.49 28.29 8.95
C GLY A 116 12.41 27.06 8.98
N ARG A 117 12.35 26.20 7.95
CA ARG A 117 13.09 24.93 7.92
C ARG A 117 14.16 24.92 6.85
N VAL A 118 15.26 24.24 7.13
CA VAL A 118 16.40 24.08 6.23
C VAL A 118 16.85 22.63 6.25
N TRP A 119 17.04 22.04 5.08
CA TRP A 119 17.67 20.73 4.90
C TRP A 119 18.91 20.86 4.01
N ALA A 120 19.98 20.16 4.37
CA ALA A 120 21.22 20.02 3.61
C ALA A 120 21.93 18.73 4.06
N ASP A 121 22.80 18.17 3.21
CA ASP A 121 23.54 16.93 3.49
C ASP A 121 22.61 15.76 3.87
N GLY A 122 21.44 15.69 3.21
CA GLY A 122 20.41 14.68 3.48
C GLY A 122 19.71 14.80 4.85
N ARG A 123 19.97 15.87 5.61
CA ARG A 123 19.48 16.04 6.99
C ARG A 123 18.79 17.39 7.19
N GLN A 124 17.90 17.45 8.18
CA GLN A 124 17.34 18.72 8.60
C GLN A 124 18.34 19.48 9.47
N LEU A 125 18.78 20.65 9.02
CA LEU A 125 19.69 21.53 9.76
C LEU A 125 18.96 22.49 10.70
N SER A 126 17.71 22.87 10.37
CA SER A 126 16.94 23.87 11.14
C SER A 126 15.42 23.61 11.11
N GLY A 127 14.75 24.00 12.20
CA GLY A 127 13.32 23.84 12.45
C GLY A 127 12.95 22.53 13.16
N THR A 128 11.65 22.33 13.44
CA THR A 128 11.15 21.09 14.06
C THR A 128 11.02 19.97 13.02
N SER A 129 11.50 18.77 13.33
CA SER A 129 11.28 17.59 12.48
C SER A 129 9.80 17.20 12.46
N MET A 130 9.23 17.00 11.27
CA MET A 130 7.97 16.27 11.10
C MET A 130 8.17 14.75 11.05
N GLN A 131 9.41 14.31 10.84
CA GLN A 131 9.77 12.91 10.70
C GLN A 131 10.20 12.35 12.05
N ARG A 132 9.37 11.44 12.58
CA ARG A 132 9.92 10.34 13.39
C ARG A 132 10.68 9.41 12.46
N GLU A 133 11.71 8.73 12.97
CA GLU A 133 12.27 7.59 12.25
C GLU A 133 11.13 6.60 12.00
N ALA A 134 10.88 6.32 10.72
CA ALA A 134 9.97 5.26 10.34
C ALA A 134 10.62 3.93 10.70
N THR A 135 9.83 3.04 11.26
CA THR A 135 10.33 1.69 11.56
C THR A 135 10.74 1.03 10.25
N PRO A 136 12.01 0.63 10.08
CA PRO A 136 12.46 -0.06 8.87
C PRO A 136 11.62 -1.32 8.63
N GLY A 137 11.25 -1.57 7.37
CA GLY A 137 10.47 -2.75 7.00
C GLY A 137 9.01 -2.75 7.49
N TRP A 138 8.44 -1.58 7.84
CA TRP A 138 7.04 -1.49 8.31
C TRP A 138 6.04 -2.18 7.36
N ARG A 139 6.24 -2.09 6.03
CA ARG A 139 5.42 -2.77 5.01
C ARG A 139 5.35 -4.27 5.28
N THR A 140 6.52 -4.89 5.42
CA THR A 140 6.67 -6.31 5.75
C THR A 140 6.02 -6.65 7.09
N VAL A 141 6.13 -5.77 8.11
CA VAL A 141 5.46 -5.99 9.40
C VAL A 141 3.94 -6.03 9.25
N PHE A 142 3.33 -5.07 8.55
CA PHE A 142 1.88 -5.07 8.31
C PHE A 142 1.44 -6.28 7.49
N ALA A 143 2.13 -6.59 6.38
CA ALA A 143 1.80 -7.72 5.55
C ALA A 143 1.86 -9.06 6.32
N ILE A 144 2.87 -9.22 7.18
CA ILE A 144 3.00 -10.38 8.05
C ILE A 144 1.92 -10.40 9.13
N ALA A 145 1.57 -9.25 9.73
CA ALA A 145 0.48 -9.19 10.70
C ALA A 145 -0.86 -9.63 10.10
N ARG A 146 -1.19 -9.12 8.89
CA ARG A 146 -2.37 -9.52 8.12
C ARG A 146 -2.34 -11.03 7.80
N SER A 147 -1.19 -11.54 7.36
CA SER A 147 -1.01 -12.97 7.08
C SER A 147 -1.16 -13.86 8.32
N ILE A 148 -0.59 -13.47 9.47
CA ILE A 148 -0.67 -14.23 10.73
C ILE A 148 -2.10 -14.22 11.27
N VAL A 149 -2.77 -13.07 11.31
CA VAL A 149 -4.09 -12.99 11.93
C VAL A 149 -5.13 -13.80 11.13
N MET A 150 -4.98 -13.89 9.81
CA MET A 150 -5.87 -14.66 8.95
C MET A 150 -5.50 -16.14 8.90
N HIS A 151 -4.22 -16.49 8.83
CA HIS A 151 -3.81 -17.86 8.51
C HIS A 151 -2.87 -18.52 9.51
N GLY A 152 -2.24 -17.75 10.39
CA GLY A 152 -1.13 -18.22 11.23
C GLY A 152 -0.05 -18.94 10.41
N GLY A 153 0.61 -19.90 11.06
CA GLY A 153 1.43 -20.91 10.39
C GLY A 153 2.94 -20.70 10.48
N GLY A 154 3.68 -21.62 9.86
CA GLY A 154 5.13 -21.64 9.91
C GLY A 154 5.77 -20.43 9.21
N THR A 155 7.00 -20.09 9.60
CA THR A 155 7.73 -18.94 9.03
C THR A 155 7.91 -19.03 7.50
N HIS A 156 8.09 -20.22 6.93
CA HIS A 156 8.15 -20.42 5.48
C HIS A 156 6.80 -20.14 4.81
N ALA A 157 5.72 -20.72 5.32
CA ALA A 157 4.37 -20.48 4.79
C ALA A 157 3.98 -18.98 4.85
N ILE A 158 4.42 -18.27 5.88
CA ILE A 158 4.22 -16.82 5.99
C ILE A 158 5.06 -16.07 4.94
N ALA A 159 6.34 -16.43 4.78
CA ALA A 159 7.23 -15.84 3.79
C ALA A 159 6.68 -16.01 2.36
N ASP A 160 6.26 -17.23 2.01
CA ASP A 160 5.71 -17.58 0.70
C ASP A 160 4.42 -16.80 0.41
N ARG A 161 3.51 -16.73 1.40
CA ARG A 161 2.23 -16.02 1.25
C ARG A 161 2.40 -14.51 1.09
N VAL A 162 3.37 -13.93 1.80
CA VAL A 162 3.62 -12.48 1.77
C VAL A 162 4.56 -12.10 0.60
N GLY A 163 5.32 -13.05 0.07
CA GLY A 163 6.30 -12.81 -0.99
C GLY A 163 7.56 -12.10 -0.49
N VAL A 164 8.00 -12.38 0.74
CA VAL A 164 9.18 -11.74 1.37
C VAL A 164 10.24 -12.76 1.79
N PRO A 165 11.53 -12.39 1.83
CA PRO A 165 12.58 -13.26 2.34
C PRO A 165 12.35 -13.73 3.78
N PHE A 166 12.77 -14.95 4.08
CA PHE A 166 12.64 -15.56 5.42
C PHE A 166 13.22 -14.70 6.55
N HIS A 167 14.35 -14.03 6.30
CA HIS A 167 15.01 -13.21 7.32
C HIS A 167 14.19 -11.96 7.69
N GLU A 168 13.41 -11.42 6.74
CA GLU A 168 12.47 -10.33 7.00
C GLU A 168 11.32 -10.79 7.88
N VAL A 169 10.83 -12.03 7.70
CA VAL A 169 9.80 -12.58 8.60
C VAL A 169 10.30 -12.60 10.04
N ARG A 170 11.53 -13.04 10.27
CA ARG A 170 12.13 -13.03 11.62
C ARG A 170 12.34 -11.62 12.18
N ALA A 171 12.62 -10.63 11.35
CA ALA A 171 12.72 -9.23 11.78
C ALA A 171 11.34 -8.70 12.18
N ALA A 172 10.31 -8.97 11.37
CA ALA A 172 8.94 -8.56 11.64
C ALA A 172 8.37 -9.19 12.91
N MET A 173 8.66 -10.48 13.19
CA MET A 173 8.23 -11.11 14.45
C MET A 173 8.79 -10.40 15.69
N ARG A 174 9.99 -9.82 15.61
CA ARG A 174 10.57 -9.02 16.71
C ARG A 174 9.82 -7.71 16.91
N ALA A 175 9.39 -7.06 15.82
CA ALA A 175 8.57 -5.85 15.88
C ALA A 175 7.16 -6.14 16.42
N LEU A 176 6.53 -7.23 15.99
CA LEU A 176 5.22 -7.66 16.48
C LEU A 176 5.26 -8.11 17.95
N GLY A 177 6.41 -8.61 18.42
CA GLY A 177 6.70 -8.81 19.83
C GLY A 177 5.62 -9.62 20.55
N VAL A 178 5.02 -9.04 21.59
CA VAL A 178 4.02 -9.71 22.44
C VAL A 178 2.68 -9.98 21.73
N HIS A 179 2.42 -9.33 20.59
CA HIS A 179 1.17 -9.49 19.85
C HIS A 179 1.09 -10.80 19.07
N VAL A 180 2.22 -11.48 18.89
CA VAL A 180 2.30 -12.81 18.29
C VAL A 180 2.98 -13.78 19.25
N PHE A 181 2.70 -15.07 19.11
CA PHE A 181 3.36 -16.10 19.88
C PHE A 181 3.59 -17.34 19.04
N ARG A 182 4.58 -18.15 19.45
CA ARG A 182 4.93 -19.38 18.76
C ARG A 182 4.18 -20.56 19.36
N THR A 183 3.70 -21.42 18.48
CA THR A 183 2.96 -22.65 18.75
C THR A 183 3.61 -23.83 18.01
N PRO A 184 3.20 -25.09 18.26
CA PRO A 184 3.68 -26.24 17.49
C PRO A 184 3.41 -26.14 15.97
N ILE A 185 2.32 -25.49 15.57
CA ILE A 185 1.94 -25.34 14.15
C ILE A 185 2.45 -24.03 13.51
N GLY A 186 3.18 -23.20 14.27
CA GLY A 186 3.80 -21.97 13.77
C GLY A 186 3.49 -20.73 14.61
N TRP A 187 3.37 -19.59 13.96
CA TRP A 187 3.05 -18.31 14.60
C TRP A 187 1.54 -18.07 14.61
N GLU A 188 1.04 -17.54 15.72
CA GLU A 188 -0.36 -17.17 15.89
C GLU A 188 -0.46 -15.77 16.52
N ALA A 189 -1.57 -15.09 16.24
CA ALA A 189 -1.90 -13.83 16.91
C ALA A 189 -2.33 -14.13 18.35
N ARG A 190 -1.79 -13.40 19.33
CA ARG A 190 -2.15 -13.55 20.75
C ARG A 190 -3.58 -13.09 21.02
N ASP A 191 -3.96 -11.98 20.41
CA ASP A 191 -5.30 -11.41 20.44
C ASP A 191 -5.67 -11.09 18.99
N ARG A 192 -6.48 -11.95 18.37
CA ARG A 192 -6.84 -11.86 16.95
C ARG A 192 -7.62 -10.58 16.67
N PRO A 193 -8.71 -10.26 17.39
CA PRO A 193 -9.41 -9.00 17.19
C PRO A 193 -8.51 -7.77 17.33
N ALA A 194 -7.66 -7.72 18.35
CA ALA A 194 -6.77 -6.57 18.54
C ALA A 194 -5.75 -6.42 17.39
N LEU A 195 -5.23 -7.53 16.85
CA LEU A 195 -4.30 -7.49 15.73
C LEU A 195 -4.98 -7.14 14.41
N VAL A 196 -6.24 -7.58 14.19
CA VAL A 196 -7.07 -7.13 13.06
C VAL A 196 -7.27 -5.62 13.10
N ASP A 197 -7.74 -5.11 14.24
CA ASP A 197 -8.04 -3.69 14.41
C ASP A 197 -6.79 -2.83 14.29
N TRP A 198 -5.66 -3.30 14.82
CA TRP A 198 -4.38 -2.61 14.64
C TRP A 198 -3.94 -2.60 13.18
N ALA A 199 -3.99 -3.74 12.49
CA ALA A 199 -3.58 -3.82 11.09
C ALA A 199 -4.44 -2.90 10.20
N LEU A 200 -5.75 -2.79 10.47
CA LEU A 200 -6.64 -1.88 9.75
C LEU A 200 -6.34 -0.40 10.06
N ALA A 201 -6.26 -0.05 11.34
CA ALA A 201 -6.19 1.36 11.74
C ALA A 201 -4.79 1.96 11.60
N ALA A 202 -3.76 1.18 11.92
CA ALA A 202 -2.38 1.67 11.96
C ALA A 202 -1.69 1.60 10.59
N TYR A 203 -2.23 0.86 9.61
CA TYR A 203 -1.63 0.80 8.28
C TYR A 203 -1.57 2.21 7.68
N PRO A 204 -0.35 2.70 7.36
CA PRO A 204 -0.17 4.08 6.91
C PRO A 204 -0.63 4.28 5.46
N GLY A 205 -0.78 3.21 4.69
CA GLY A 205 -1.22 3.23 3.30
C GLY A 205 -0.20 2.66 2.34
N TYR A 206 -0.66 2.31 1.14
CA TYR A 206 0.13 1.61 0.13
C TYR A 206 1.14 2.52 -0.58
N GLY A 207 0.95 3.85 -0.49
CA GLY A 207 1.81 4.85 -1.10
C GLY A 207 1.99 4.69 -2.61
N GLY A 208 2.98 5.39 -3.16
CA GLY A 208 3.31 5.33 -4.58
C GLY A 208 2.51 6.32 -5.41
N VAL A 209 2.09 5.91 -6.61
CA VAL A 209 1.47 6.81 -7.58
C VAL A 209 0.13 6.31 -8.04
N ARG A 210 -0.78 7.26 -8.26
CA ARG A 210 -2.11 7.04 -8.82
C ARG A 210 -2.27 7.85 -10.10
N THR A 211 -3.01 7.26 -11.02
CA THR A 211 -3.55 7.94 -12.20
C THR A 211 -5.05 7.66 -12.30
N CYS A 212 -5.82 8.66 -12.69
CA CYS A 212 -7.27 8.65 -12.70
C CYS A 212 -7.79 8.60 -14.14
N TRP A 213 -8.72 7.70 -14.40
CA TRP A 213 -9.18 7.34 -15.74
C TRP A 213 -10.69 7.18 -15.77
N ARG A 214 -11.30 7.50 -16.91
CA ARG A 214 -12.72 7.25 -17.16
C ARG A 214 -12.91 6.48 -18.45
N ARG A 215 -13.93 5.62 -18.46
CA ARG A 215 -14.44 4.97 -19.66
C ARG A 215 -15.93 4.73 -19.52
N ASP A 216 -16.68 4.95 -20.59
CA ASP A 216 -18.14 4.81 -20.61
C ASP A 216 -18.55 3.33 -20.81
N THR A 217 -18.27 2.51 -19.80
CA THR A 217 -18.59 1.07 -19.71
C THR A 217 -18.93 0.71 -18.27
N THR A 218 -19.48 -0.47 -18.01
CA THR A 218 -19.83 -0.85 -16.64
C THR A 218 -18.59 -1.07 -15.77
N ILE A 219 -18.70 -0.90 -14.44
CA ILE A 219 -17.58 -1.16 -13.52
C ILE A 219 -17.12 -2.63 -13.60
N ASP A 220 -18.04 -3.57 -13.78
CA ASP A 220 -17.71 -4.99 -13.92
C ASP A 220 -16.89 -5.27 -15.19
N GLU A 221 -17.27 -4.70 -16.33
CA GLU A 221 -16.48 -4.84 -17.57
C GLU A 221 -15.08 -4.23 -17.44
N GLN A 222 -14.95 -3.10 -16.73
CA GLN A 222 -13.67 -2.47 -16.44
C GLN A 222 -12.82 -3.34 -15.51
N ALA A 223 -13.41 -3.92 -14.46
CA ALA A 223 -12.72 -4.84 -13.55
C ALA A 223 -12.23 -6.08 -14.30
N ASP A 224 -13.10 -6.72 -15.09
CA ASP A 224 -12.77 -7.89 -15.90
C ASP A 224 -11.59 -7.64 -16.85
N GLN A 225 -11.55 -6.46 -17.49
CA GLN A 225 -10.44 -6.08 -18.36
C GLN A 225 -9.13 -5.93 -17.59
N LEU A 226 -9.15 -5.23 -16.46
CA LEU A 226 -7.95 -4.95 -15.67
C LEU A 226 -7.42 -6.20 -14.95
N ILE A 227 -8.29 -7.09 -14.48
CA ILE A 227 -7.92 -8.39 -13.91
C ILE A 227 -7.17 -9.23 -14.94
N ARG A 228 -7.63 -9.27 -16.20
CA ARG A 228 -6.95 -10.00 -17.29
C ARG A 228 -5.55 -9.46 -17.61
N LEU A 229 -5.28 -8.19 -17.27
CA LEU A 229 -3.96 -7.57 -17.41
C LEU A 229 -3.06 -7.80 -16.20
N GLY A 230 -3.51 -8.58 -15.20
CA GLY A 230 -2.78 -8.82 -13.96
C GLY A 230 -3.02 -7.76 -12.88
N GLY A 231 -4.03 -6.92 -13.03
CA GLY A 231 -4.42 -5.95 -12.02
C GLY A 231 -5.08 -6.62 -10.81
N VAL A 232 -4.80 -6.08 -9.63
CA VAL A 232 -5.42 -6.49 -8.37
C VAL A 232 -6.45 -5.45 -7.96
N MET A 233 -7.72 -5.83 -7.89
CA MET A 233 -8.84 -4.91 -7.71
C MET A 233 -9.08 -4.58 -6.23
N SER A 234 -9.55 -3.37 -5.96
CA SER A 234 -9.88 -2.90 -4.62
C SER A 234 -11.12 -1.99 -4.63
N ASP A 235 -11.33 -1.22 -3.57
CA ASP A 235 -12.48 -0.31 -3.39
C ASP A 235 -13.81 -1.08 -3.20
N ARG A 236 -14.96 -0.39 -3.31
CA ARG A 236 -16.30 -0.93 -3.08
C ARG A 236 -16.60 -2.15 -3.93
N TRP A 237 -16.05 -2.20 -5.14
CA TRP A 237 -16.16 -3.37 -6.02
C TRP A 237 -15.56 -4.61 -5.36
N ALA A 238 -14.31 -4.53 -4.88
CA ALA A 238 -13.68 -5.65 -4.17
C ALA A 238 -14.39 -5.97 -2.84
N ALA A 239 -14.86 -4.96 -2.10
CA ALA A 239 -15.61 -5.18 -0.86
C ALA A 239 -16.90 -5.98 -1.12
N GLN A 240 -17.58 -5.70 -2.24
CA GLN A 240 -18.74 -6.46 -2.67
C GLN A 240 -18.39 -7.93 -3.00
N GLN A 241 -17.24 -8.19 -3.64
CA GLN A 241 -16.76 -9.56 -3.87
C GLN A 241 -16.51 -10.32 -2.57
N SER A 242 -16.09 -9.61 -1.51
CA SER A 242 -15.91 -10.21 -0.17
C SER A 242 -17.21 -10.44 0.59
N GLY A 243 -18.35 -9.97 0.06
CA GLY A 243 -19.68 -10.14 0.66
C GLY A 243 -20.20 -8.93 1.45
N VAL A 244 -19.54 -7.78 1.37
CA VAL A 244 -20.03 -6.53 1.97
C VAL A 244 -21.03 -5.86 1.03
N ILE A 245 -22.24 -5.59 1.52
CA ILE A 245 -23.31 -4.99 0.71
C ILE A 245 -23.02 -3.49 0.52
N VAL A 246 -22.37 -3.15 -0.58
CA VAL A 246 -22.06 -1.76 -0.96
C VAL A 246 -22.04 -1.63 -2.49
N ALA A 247 -22.67 -0.59 -3.02
CA ALA A 247 -22.71 -0.36 -4.46
C ALA A 247 -21.36 0.20 -4.98
N PRO A 248 -20.75 -0.43 -6.00
CA PRO A 248 -19.58 0.12 -6.67
C PRO A 248 -19.91 1.46 -7.35
N HIS A 249 -18.96 2.37 -7.33
CA HIS A 249 -19.08 3.70 -7.97
C HIS A 249 -17.83 4.06 -8.76
N ARG A 250 -16.69 3.48 -8.38
CA ARG A 250 -15.42 3.48 -9.07
C ARG A 250 -14.66 2.21 -8.71
N LEU A 251 -13.55 1.99 -9.39
CA LEU A 251 -12.65 0.86 -9.19
C LEU A 251 -11.24 1.37 -8.90
N THR A 252 -10.58 0.83 -7.89
CA THR A 252 -9.14 1.03 -7.70
C THR A 252 -8.41 -0.25 -8.12
N ALA A 253 -7.46 -0.13 -9.04
CA ALA A 253 -6.69 -1.25 -9.58
C ALA A 253 -5.20 -1.06 -9.31
N PHE A 254 -4.59 -2.04 -8.64
CA PHE A 254 -3.17 -2.07 -8.36
C PHE A 254 -2.42 -2.87 -9.41
N PHE A 255 -1.29 -2.33 -9.88
CA PHE A 255 -0.40 -3.01 -10.81
C PHE A 255 1.07 -2.89 -10.39
N ALA A 256 1.90 -3.85 -10.80
CA ALA A 256 3.35 -3.74 -10.67
C ALA A 256 3.92 -2.71 -11.66
N GLU A 257 3.37 -2.68 -12.87
CA GLU A 257 3.73 -1.77 -13.96
C GLU A 257 2.48 -1.12 -14.52
N HIS A 258 2.58 0.14 -14.93
CA HIS A 258 1.41 0.89 -15.37
C HIS A 258 0.92 0.43 -16.75
N PRO A 259 -0.34 -0.03 -16.88
CA PRO A 259 -0.90 -0.42 -18.17
C PRO A 259 -1.12 0.81 -19.05
N ASP A 260 -0.98 0.65 -20.37
CA ASP A 260 -1.33 1.70 -21.34
C ASP A 260 -2.85 1.90 -21.40
N MET A 261 -3.36 2.73 -20.49
CA MET A 261 -4.79 2.98 -20.34
C MET A 261 -5.40 3.66 -21.57
N ALA A 262 -4.64 4.49 -22.28
CA ALA A 262 -5.09 5.12 -23.52
C ALA A 262 -5.30 4.07 -24.62
N ALA A 263 -4.36 3.13 -24.78
CA ALA A 263 -4.51 2.00 -25.71
C ALA A 263 -5.69 1.08 -25.35
N LEU A 264 -6.10 1.05 -24.07
CA LEU A 264 -7.27 0.33 -23.58
C LEU A 264 -8.59 1.10 -23.76
N GLY A 265 -8.55 2.33 -24.29
CA GLY A 265 -9.72 3.17 -24.56
C GLY A 265 -10.21 3.96 -23.36
N TYR A 266 -9.34 4.18 -22.36
CA TYR A 266 -9.62 5.08 -21.24
C TYR A 266 -9.10 6.48 -21.53
N GLU A 267 -9.81 7.47 -21.00
CA GLU A 267 -9.40 8.87 -21.04
C GLU A 267 -8.95 9.32 -19.65
N PRO A 268 -7.89 10.16 -19.55
CA PRO A 268 -7.53 10.79 -18.28
C PRO A 268 -8.73 11.55 -17.71
N ALA A 269 -8.92 11.44 -16.40
CA ALA A 269 -10.04 12.06 -15.71
C ALA A 269 -9.60 12.70 -14.39
N THR A 270 -10.38 13.68 -13.92
CA THR A 270 -10.23 14.18 -12.55
C THR A 270 -10.65 13.10 -11.54
N VAL A 271 -10.20 13.23 -10.29
CA VAL A 271 -10.56 12.27 -9.22
C VAL A 271 -12.07 12.11 -9.05
N ASP A 272 -12.83 13.20 -9.27
CA ASP A 272 -14.29 13.22 -9.11
C ASP A 272 -15.04 12.58 -10.28
N GLU A 273 -14.42 12.50 -11.46
CA GLU A 273 -15.02 11.96 -12.70
C GLU A 273 -14.50 10.56 -13.07
N ALA A 274 -13.44 10.11 -12.41
CA ALA A 274 -12.80 8.84 -12.71
C ALA A 274 -13.69 7.64 -12.35
N THR A 275 -13.82 6.71 -13.31
CA THR A 275 -14.42 5.39 -13.06
C THR A 275 -13.37 4.39 -12.57
N VAL A 276 -12.09 4.63 -12.90
CA VAL A 276 -10.94 3.80 -12.51
C VAL A 276 -9.81 4.66 -11.99
N SER A 277 -9.24 4.25 -10.86
CA SER A 277 -7.91 4.69 -10.40
C SER A 277 -6.92 3.55 -10.59
N VAL A 278 -5.85 3.79 -11.34
CA VAL A 278 -4.71 2.85 -11.47
C VAL A 278 -3.61 3.29 -10.52
N VAL A 279 -3.17 2.37 -9.67
CA VAL A 279 -2.14 2.60 -8.66
C VAL A 279 -0.94 1.71 -8.91
N ILE A 280 0.26 2.30 -8.91
CA ILE A 280 1.52 1.58 -8.77
C ILE A 280 1.99 1.76 -7.32
N PRO A 281 1.75 0.76 -6.46
CA PRO A 281 1.94 0.93 -5.03
C PRO A 281 3.42 0.90 -4.70
N GLN A 282 3.79 1.68 -3.69
CA GLN A 282 5.10 1.56 -3.08
C GLN A 282 5.19 0.32 -2.17
N ASP A 283 4.10 -0.01 -1.48
CA ASP A 283 3.92 -1.26 -0.79
C ASP A 283 3.52 -2.38 -1.75
N THR A 284 4.53 -3.06 -2.30
CA THR A 284 4.32 -4.17 -3.23
C THR A 284 3.65 -5.39 -2.59
N THR A 285 3.56 -5.46 -1.25
CA THR A 285 2.84 -6.55 -0.57
C THR A 285 1.33 -6.52 -0.79
N VAL A 286 0.80 -5.39 -1.31
CA VAL A 286 -0.58 -5.28 -1.79
C VAL A 286 -0.83 -6.20 -3.01
N LEU A 287 0.18 -6.40 -3.85
CA LEU A 287 0.09 -7.23 -5.04
C LEU A 287 0.25 -8.71 -4.70
N THR A 288 1.21 -9.05 -3.84
CA THR A 288 1.49 -10.45 -3.45
C THR A 288 0.48 -11.00 -2.45
N GLY A 289 -0.11 -10.15 -1.63
CA GLY A 289 -1.16 -10.51 -0.67
C GLY A 289 -2.57 -10.62 -1.26
N ALA A 290 -2.72 -10.50 -2.58
CA ALA A 290 -4.01 -10.58 -3.25
C ALA A 290 -4.71 -11.93 -3.05
N GLU A 291 -6.02 -11.90 -2.83
CA GLU A 291 -6.88 -13.08 -2.73
C GLU A 291 -7.72 -13.20 -4.01
N GLY A 292 -7.27 -14.06 -4.93
CA GLY A 292 -7.90 -14.20 -6.23
C GLY A 292 -7.67 -12.98 -7.12
N CYS A 293 -8.73 -12.22 -7.42
CA CYS A 293 -8.65 -11.02 -8.27
C CYS A 293 -8.58 -9.71 -7.48
N CYS A 294 -8.71 -9.78 -6.15
CA CYS A 294 -8.85 -8.61 -5.28
C CYS A 294 -7.67 -8.48 -4.31
N THR A 295 -7.44 -7.26 -3.85
CA THR A 295 -6.63 -7.04 -2.65
C THR A 295 -7.29 -7.74 -1.47
N ASP A 296 -6.51 -8.15 -0.47
CA ASP A 296 -7.11 -8.62 0.78
C ASP A 296 -7.95 -7.52 1.44
N ASP A 297 -8.89 -7.96 2.29
CA ASP A 297 -9.89 -7.07 2.89
C ASP A 297 -9.30 -5.94 3.73
N PHE A 298 -8.08 -6.08 4.26
CA PHE A 298 -7.44 -4.98 5.00
C PHE A 298 -7.06 -3.83 4.06
N ILE A 299 -6.49 -4.16 2.89
CA ILE A 299 -6.13 -3.16 1.89
C ILE A 299 -7.38 -2.56 1.27
N THR A 300 -8.41 -3.37 0.98
CA THR A 300 -9.70 -2.86 0.50
C THR A 300 -10.34 -1.88 1.49
N ALA A 301 -10.31 -2.20 2.79
CA ALA A 301 -10.79 -1.30 3.83
C ALA A 301 -9.97 0.00 3.88
N HIS A 302 -8.65 -0.09 3.69
CA HIS A 302 -7.81 1.10 3.64
C HIS A 302 -8.11 2.00 2.45
N VAL A 303 -8.24 1.42 1.24
CA VAL A 303 -8.65 2.16 0.03
C VAL A 303 -9.95 2.90 0.29
N LEU A 304 -10.99 2.21 0.77
CA LEU A 304 -12.28 2.82 1.09
C LEU A 304 -12.18 3.95 2.13
N TYR A 305 -11.31 3.81 3.12
CA TYR A 305 -11.11 4.80 4.17
C TYR A 305 -10.47 6.09 3.65
N GLU A 306 -9.46 5.99 2.78
CA GLU A 306 -8.77 7.16 2.19
C GLU A 306 -9.63 7.92 1.18
N ASP A 307 -10.42 7.15 0.44
CA ASP A 307 -10.97 7.55 -0.84
C ASP A 307 -12.21 8.46 -0.73
N SER A 308 -12.98 8.39 0.38
CA SER A 308 -13.96 9.44 0.75
C SER A 308 -14.50 9.29 2.18
N TRP A 309 -15.07 10.39 2.69
CA TRP A 309 -15.75 10.45 4.01
C TRP A 309 -17.26 10.23 3.95
N VAL A 310 -17.78 9.65 2.86
CA VAL A 310 -19.22 9.38 2.75
C VAL A 310 -19.64 8.21 3.66
N ALA A 311 -20.91 8.20 4.07
CA ALA A 311 -21.46 7.17 4.94
C ALA A 311 -21.25 5.76 4.37
N ALA A 312 -21.50 5.56 3.08
CA ALA A 312 -21.32 4.27 2.42
C ALA A 312 -19.89 3.70 2.53
N ASN A 313 -18.84 4.54 2.45
CA ASN A 313 -17.46 4.08 2.66
C ASN A 313 -17.22 3.70 4.12
N THR A 314 -17.80 4.46 5.05
CA THR A 314 -17.68 4.17 6.49
C THR A 314 -18.37 2.85 6.84
N ASP A 315 -19.57 2.62 6.32
CA ASP A 315 -20.32 1.39 6.50
C ASP A 315 -19.58 0.19 5.89
N ALA A 316 -19.03 0.35 4.68
CA ALA A 316 -18.24 -0.69 4.02
C ALA A 316 -16.96 -1.04 4.80
N VAL A 317 -16.24 -0.04 5.32
CA VAL A 317 -15.06 -0.27 6.19
C VAL A 317 -15.45 -1.03 7.46
N ASN A 318 -16.57 -0.67 8.09
CA ASN A 318 -17.06 -1.38 9.27
C ASN A 318 -17.52 -2.80 8.95
N GLY A 319 -18.14 -3.02 7.78
CA GLY A 319 -18.50 -4.34 7.28
C GLY A 319 -17.29 -5.24 7.05
N LEU A 320 -16.25 -4.72 6.38
CA LEU A 320 -14.98 -5.43 6.18
C LEU A 320 -14.29 -5.72 7.51
N ARG A 321 -14.28 -4.77 8.45
CA ARG A 321 -13.75 -5.00 9.80
C ARG A 321 -14.46 -6.17 10.49
N GLN A 322 -15.79 -6.21 10.49
CA GLN A 322 -16.56 -7.31 11.07
C GLN A 322 -16.27 -8.65 10.37
N LEU A 323 -16.18 -8.64 9.05
CA LEU A 323 -15.84 -9.82 8.25
C LEU A 323 -14.44 -10.36 8.60
N LEU A 324 -13.46 -9.47 8.74
CA LEU A 324 -12.08 -9.81 9.13
C LEU A 324 -12.03 -10.43 10.53
N HIS A 325 -12.74 -9.87 11.50
CA HIS A 325 -12.87 -10.47 12.84
C HIS A 325 -13.41 -11.90 12.74
N PHE A 326 -14.54 -12.07 12.07
CA PHE A 326 -15.17 -13.38 11.88
C PHE A 326 -14.25 -14.38 11.17
N ARG A 327 -13.61 -13.98 10.06
CA ARG A 327 -12.69 -14.84 9.29
C ARG A 327 -11.47 -15.23 10.13
N SER A 328 -10.92 -14.32 10.93
CA SER A 328 -9.77 -14.60 11.79
C SER A 328 -10.09 -15.63 12.88
N ASP A 329 -11.28 -15.56 13.47
CA ASP A 329 -11.74 -16.53 14.47
C ASP A 329 -11.99 -17.89 13.83
N LEU A 330 -12.75 -17.93 12.73
CA LEU A 330 -13.04 -19.16 12.00
C LEU A 330 -11.77 -19.86 11.52
N ALA A 331 -10.82 -19.11 10.97
CA ALA A 331 -9.59 -19.70 10.45
C ALA A 331 -8.73 -20.30 11.56
N HIS A 332 -8.68 -19.67 12.73
CA HIS A 332 -8.00 -20.24 13.90
C HIS A 332 -8.70 -21.51 14.38
N ASP A 333 -10.01 -21.49 14.52
CA ASP A 333 -10.79 -22.65 14.98
C ASP A 333 -10.57 -23.84 14.05
N LEU A 334 -10.58 -23.64 12.73
CA LEU A 334 -10.31 -24.69 11.74
C LEU A 334 -8.88 -25.26 11.83
N ARG A 335 -7.88 -24.45 12.23
CA ARG A 335 -6.49 -24.92 12.41
C ARG A 335 -6.31 -25.77 13.65
N TRP A 336 -6.96 -25.40 14.75
CA TRP A 336 -6.80 -26.04 16.06
C TRP A 336 -7.81 -27.16 16.31
N HIS A 337 -8.95 -27.10 15.64
CA HIS A 337 -10.01 -28.09 15.69
C HIS A 337 -10.36 -28.56 14.27
N PRO A 338 -9.40 -29.15 13.54
CA PRO A 338 -9.69 -29.69 12.22
C PRO A 338 -10.77 -30.76 12.37
N ASN A 339 -11.82 -30.70 11.54
CA ASN A 339 -12.88 -31.70 11.54
C ASN A 339 -12.27 -33.10 11.32
N THR A 340 -12.11 -33.88 12.40
CA THR A 340 -11.80 -35.31 12.32
C THR A 340 -13.10 -36.03 11.97
N GLY A 341 -13.54 -35.86 10.73
CA GLY A 341 -14.65 -36.62 10.18
C GLY A 341 -14.24 -38.08 10.02
N SER A 342 -14.25 -38.84 11.11
CA SER A 342 -14.27 -40.31 11.05
C SER A 342 -15.66 -40.72 10.58
N GLY A 343 -15.78 -40.97 9.29
CA GLY A 343 -16.82 -41.84 8.75
C GLY A 343 -16.59 -43.26 9.25
N GLU A 344 -17.00 -43.55 10.48
CA GLU A 344 -17.39 -44.89 10.87
C GLU A 344 -18.92 -44.90 11.02
N GLY A 345 -19.58 -45.09 9.88
CA GLY A 345 -20.93 -45.63 9.86
C GLY A 345 -20.88 -47.04 10.43
N GLY A 346 -20.98 -47.15 11.75
CA GLY A 346 -21.27 -48.39 12.42
C GLY A 346 -22.64 -48.88 11.98
N VAL A 347 -22.65 -49.90 11.13
CA VAL A 347 -23.80 -50.78 10.99
C VAL A 347 -23.84 -51.61 12.28
N GLY A 348 -24.85 -51.35 13.10
CA GLY A 348 -25.25 -52.16 14.25
C GLY A 348 -26.74 -52.40 14.20
#